data_AF-A0A1W9JPD0-F1
#
_entry.id   AF-A0A1W9JPD0-F1
#
_cell.length_a   1.000
_cell.length_b   1.000
_cell.length_c   1.000
_cell.angle_alpha   90.00
_cell.angle_beta   90.00
_cell.angle_gamma   90.00
#
_symmetry.space_group_name_H-M   'P 1'
#
loop_
_entity.id
_entity.type
_entity.pdbx_description
1 polymer ?
#
loop_
_entity_poly.entity_id
_entity_poly.type
_entity_poly.pdbx_seq_one_letter_code
_entity_poly.pdbx_strand_id
1 'polypeptide(L)'
;MSLDENNNETEALNQAEEPNQPQTSPAADSAGAAKEAAGNMVAKLLALKESNPKVFFGGVGAVALVIVVMFMGGGSDAKLPVHQAKAMVPGQNYVLKSPNTYDPNATVRLVSVPGSLAAYDDTEENDRDGACKHMALNTPVKLIQAQADTTDKNVLWAEVEITESGECQGRKAWTSAINLQ
;
A
#
# COMPACT_ATOMS: atom_id res chain seq x y z
N MET A 1 38.01 1.21 -32.59
CA MET A 1 38.87 2.27 -33.17
C MET A 1 38.20 2.62 -34.50
N SER A 2 37.65 3.80 -34.79
CA SER A 2 37.71 5.12 -34.18
C SER A 2 36.31 5.74 -34.23
N LEU A 3 35.95 6.44 -33.16
CA LEU A 3 34.95 7.47 -33.18
C LEU A 3 35.60 8.79 -33.65
N ASP A 4 34.71 9.68 -34.09
CA ASP A 4 34.77 11.15 -34.10
C ASP A 4 35.30 11.92 -35.34
N GLU A 5 34.31 12.61 -35.93
CA GLU A 5 34.25 14.05 -36.28
C GLU A 5 35.21 14.60 -37.35
N ASN A 6 34.68 15.30 -38.38
CA ASN A 6 34.53 16.77 -38.30
C ASN A 6 33.90 17.44 -39.56
N ASN A 7 33.12 18.48 -39.29
CA ASN A 7 32.87 19.73 -40.02
C ASN A 7 32.41 19.78 -41.49
N ASN A 8 31.28 20.45 -41.72
CA ASN A 8 31.21 21.43 -42.80
C ASN A 8 30.39 22.67 -42.38
N GLU A 9 31.00 23.82 -42.65
CA GLU A 9 30.61 25.18 -42.35
C GLU A 9 29.58 25.69 -43.38
N THR A 10 28.74 26.65 -43.01
CA THR A 10 28.11 27.55 -43.99
C THR A 10 28.04 28.95 -43.38
N GLU A 11 29.07 29.70 -43.73
CA GLU A 11 29.12 31.09 -44.19
C GLU A 11 28.16 32.14 -43.62
N ALA A 12 28.80 33.19 -43.11
CA ALA A 12 28.26 34.48 -42.72
C ALA A 12 28.04 35.42 -43.92
N LEU A 13 27.07 36.34 -43.80
CA LEU A 13 27.24 37.80 -43.84
C LEU A 13 25.94 38.51 -44.26
N ASN A 14 25.45 39.43 -43.43
CA ASN A 14 25.24 40.82 -43.82
C ASN A 14 25.07 41.70 -42.57
N GLN A 15 25.90 42.75 -42.49
CA GLN A 15 25.93 43.81 -41.47
C GLN A 15 24.82 44.84 -41.70
N ALA A 16 24.30 45.44 -40.61
CA ALA A 16 24.16 46.90 -40.45
C ALA A 16 23.64 47.29 -39.05
N GLU A 17 24.51 47.98 -38.29
CA GLU A 17 24.35 49.11 -37.34
C GLU A 17 23.05 49.39 -36.54
N GLU A 18 23.27 49.73 -35.26
CA GLU A 18 22.44 50.19 -34.12
C GLU A 18 21.46 51.38 -34.37
N PRO A 19 20.50 51.76 -33.46
CA PRO A 19 20.65 51.80 -31.99
C PRO A 19 19.46 51.37 -31.09
N ASN A 20 19.83 50.72 -29.98
CA ASN A 20 19.44 51.04 -28.61
C ASN A 20 17.93 51.27 -28.27
N GLN A 21 17.26 50.22 -27.82
CA GLN A 21 16.22 50.32 -26.79
C GLN A 21 16.45 49.23 -25.74
N PRO A 22 16.64 49.57 -24.45
CA PRO A 22 16.61 48.58 -23.39
C PRO A 22 15.19 48.00 -23.31
N GLN A 23 15.03 46.75 -23.72
CA GLN A 23 13.86 45.95 -23.42
C GLN A 23 13.75 45.80 -21.90
N THR A 24 12.72 46.43 -21.32
CA THR A 24 12.35 46.24 -19.92
C THR A 24 11.88 44.80 -19.72
N SER A 25 12.72 44.00 -19.06
CA SER A 25 12.31 42.71 -18.48
C SER A 25 11.21 42.92 -17.43
N PRO A 26 10.08 42.16 -17.43
CA PRO A 26 8.98 42.37 -16.48
C PRO A 26 9.27 41.85 -15.05
N ALA A 27 10.50 41.46 -14.74
CA ALA A 27 10.84 40.79 -13.49
C ALA A 27 11.20 41.72 -12.32
N ALA A 28 11.33 43.03 -12.55
CA ALA A 28 11.74 44.00 -11.51
C ALA A 28 10.55 44.71 -10.81
N ASP A 29 9.36 44.76 -11.41
CA ASP A 29 8.20 45.50 -10.85
C ASP A 29 7.40 44.72 -9.79
N SER A 30 7.48 43.40 -9.78
CA SER A 30 6.71 42.57 -8.85
C SER A 30 7.24 42.62 -7.41
N ALA A 31 8.54 42.85 -7.22
CA ALA A 31 9.16 42.95 -5.91
C ALA A 31 8.87 44.31 -5.23
N GLY A 32 8.83 45.40 -6.00
CA GLY A 32 8.48 46.73 -5.51
C GLY A 32 7.00 46.84 -5.14
N ALA A 33 6.12 46.35 -6.02
CA ALA A 33 4.67 46.33 -5.77
C ALA A 33 4.28 45.44 -4.58
N ALA A 34 4.95 44.29 -4.39
CA ALA A 34 4.72 43.42 -3.23
C ALA A 34 5.16 44.07 -1.91
N LYS A 35 6.28 44.81 -1.92
CA LYS A 35 6.80 45.50 -0.73
C LYS A 35 5.94 46.69 -0.30
N GLU A 36 5.45 47.47 -1.26
CA GLU A 36 4.51 48.57 -1.03
C GLU A 36 3.13 48.07 -0.59
N ALA A 37 2.63 46.98 -1.18
CA ALA A 37 1.38 46.35 -0.75
C ALA A 37 1.49 45.80 0.69
N ALA A 38 2.60 45.13 1.02
CA ALA A 38 2.86 44.63 2.37
C ALA A 38 3.01 45.78 3.40
N GLY A 39 3.73 46.85 3.06
CA GLY A 39 3.87 48.04 3.90
C GLY A 39 2.52 48.71 4.19
N ASN A 40 1.67 48.82 3.18
CA ASN A 40 0.31 49.37 3.32
C ASN A 40 -0.62 48.47 4.15
N MET A 41 -0.47 47.15 4.12
CA MET A 41 -1.24 46.24 4.98
C MET A 41 -0.79 46.30 6.44
N VAL A 42 0.52 46.42 6.70
CA VAL A 42 1.05 46.58 8.06
C VAL A 42 0.61 47.91 8.67
N ALA A 43 0.67 49.01 7.90
CA ALA A 43 0.18 50.31 8.35
C ALA A 43 -1.32 50.29 8.68
N LYS A 44 -2.14 49.60 7.86
CA LYS A 44 -3.57 49.42 8.12
C LYS A 44 -3.84 48.55 9.36
N LEU A 45 -3.05 47.52 9.60
CA LEU A 45 -3.14 46.69 10.82
C LEU A 45 -2.78 47.48 12.08
N LEU A 46 -1.75 48.32 12.03
CA LEU A 46 -1.37 49.20 13.13
C LEU A 46 -2.44 50.27 13.40
N ALA A 47 -2.98 50.89 12.35
CA ALA A 47 -4.09 51.82 12.48
C ALA A 47 -5.38 51.14 13.02
N LEU A 48 -5.62 49.87 12.67
CA LEU A 48 -6.75 49.10 13.20
C LEU A 48 -6.55 48.74 14.68
N LYS A 49 -5.33 48.40 15.09
CA LYS A 49 -4.96 48.21 16.50
C LYS A 49 -5.22 49.46 17.33
N GLU A 50 -4.84 50.63 16.81
CA GLU A 50 -4.98 51.91 17.50
C GLU A 50 -6.44 52.42 17.53
N SER A 51 -7.16 52.30 16.40
CA SER A 51 -8.54 52.79 16.29
C SER A 51 -9.57 51.88 16.96
N ASN A 52 -9.38 50.55 16.92
CA ASN A 52 -10.35 49.57 17.40
C ASN A 52 -9.64 48.34 18.01
N PRO A 53 -9.03 48.47 19.20
CA PRO A 53 -8.20 47.42 19.79
C PRO A 53 -8.99 46.11 20.03
N LYS A 54 -10.27 46.19 20.38
CA LYS A 54 -11.13 45.01 20.60
C LYS A 54 -11.27 44.15 19.34
N VAL A 55 -11.40 44.78 18.18
CA VAL A 55 -11.54 44.08 16.88
C VAL A 55 -10.20 43.50 16.45
N PHE A 56 -9.11 44.25 16.64
CA PHE A 56 -7.76 43.78 16.34
C PHE A 56 -7.39 42.53 17.16
N PHE A 57 -7.48 42.61 18.50
CA PHE A 57 -7.14 41.48 19.36
C PHE A 57 -8.15 40.33 19.26
N GLY A 58 -9.42 40.63 18.98
CA GLY A 58 -10.43 39.61 18.66
C GLY A 58 -10.10 38.83 17.38
N GLY A 59 -9.66 39.52 16.32
CA GLY A 59 -9.21 38.91 15.08
C GLY A 59 -7.96 38.04 15.26
N VAL A 60 -6.96 38.53 16.00
CA VAL A 60 -5.77 37.75 16.35
C VAL A 60 -6.13 36.50 17.15
N GLY A 61 -7.03 36.63 18.13
CA GLY A 61 -7.52 35.50 18.93
C GLY A 61 -8.26 34.45 18.09
N ALA A 62 -9.08 34.87 17.13
CA ALA A 62 -9.79 33.96 16.23
C ALA A 62 -8.82 33.16 15.35
N VAL A 63 -7.79 33.82 14.79
CA VAL A 63 -6.76 33.13 13.99
C VAL A 63 -5.97 32.15 14.85
N ALA A 64 -5.58 32.53 16.05
CA ALA A 64 -4.89 31.65 16.99
C ALA A 64 -5.73 30.40 17.34
N LEU A 65 -7.04 30.57 17.53
CA LEU A 65 -7.95 29.46 17.82
C LEU A 65 -8.04 28.48 16.65
N VAL A 66 -8.14 28.95 15.40
CA VAL A 66 -8.16 28.09 14.22
C VAL A 66 -6.87 27.26 14.12
N ILE A 67 -5.72 27.87 14.41
CA ILE A 67 -4.43 27.17 14.40
C ILE A 67 -4.42 26.07 15.47
N VAL A 68 -4.87 26.36 16.70
CA VAL A 68 -4.97 25.36 17.76
C VAL A 68 -5.91 24.21 17.38
N VAL A 69 -7.06 24.51 16.77
CA VAL A 69 -8.00 23.50 16.29
C VAL A 69 -7.39 22.62 15.19
N MET A 70 -6.59 23.20 14.29
CA MET A 70 -5.86 22.42 13.27
C MET A 70 -4.83 21.49 13.91
N PHE A 71 -4.09 21.93 14.92
CA PHE A 71 -3.11 21.09 15.61
C PHE A 71 -3.76 20.03 16.51
N MET A 72 -4.97 20.26 17.02
CA MET A 72 -5.76 19.26 17.75
C MET A 72 -6.51 18.30 16.82
N GLY A 73 -6.66 18.65 15.54
CA GLY A 73 -7.38 17.90 14.52
C GLY A 73 -6.57 16.75 13.91
N GLY A 74 -6.30 15.71 14.70
CA GLY A 74 -6.20 14.32 14.24
C GLY A 74 -4.99 13.96 13.37
N GLY A 75 -4.07 13.20 13.97
CA GLY A 75 -3.12 12.39 13.21
C GLY A 75 -3.86 11.45 12.27
N SER A 76 -3.37 11.33 11.03
CA SER A 76 -3.90 10.32 10.12
C SER A 76 -3.57 8.95 10.72
N ASP A 77 -4.59 8.24 11.18
CA ASP A 77 -4.53 6.78 11.27
C ASP A 77 -4.43 6.27 9.83
N ALA A 78 -3.24 6.37 9.25
CA ALA A 78 -2.91 5.69 8.02
C ALA A 78 -2.98 4.19 8.35
N LYS A 79 -4.19 3.64 8.23
CA LYS A 79 -4.41 2.20 8.34
C LYS A 79 -3.44 1.56 7.37
N LEU A 80 -2.48 0.82 7.91
CA LEU A 80 -1.53 0.05 7.11
C LEU A 80 -2.32 -0.74 6.08
N PRO A 81 -1.86 -0.80 4.82
CA PRO A 81 -2.54 -1.56 3.78
C PRO A 81 -2.74 -2.98 4.29
N VAL A 82 -3.99 -3.31 4.62
CA VAL A 82 -4.36 -4.64 5.08
C VAL A 82 -4.28 -5.52 3.85
N HIS A 83 -3.45 -6.57 3.89
CA HIS A 83 -3.41 -7.57 2.83
C HIS A 83 -4.83 -8.14 2.67
N GLN A 84 -5.46 -7.81 1.55
CA GLN A 84 -6.73 -8.42 1.16
C GLN A 84 -6.39 -9.84 0.70
N ALA A 85 -6.55 -10.80 1.62
CA ALA A 85 -6.49 -12.21 1.24
C ALA A 85 -7.50 -12.42 0.11
N LYS A 86 -7.05 -12.99 -1.02
CA LYS A 86 -7.92 -13.28 -2.16
C LYS A 86 -9.06 -14.16 -1.66
N ALA A 87 -10.30 -13.78 -1.98
CA ALA A 87 -11.47 -14.53 -1.56
C ALA A 87 -11.39 -15.96 -2.12
N MET A 88 -11.51 -16.94 -1.23
CA MET A 88 -11.58 -18.36 -1.59
C MET A 88 -12.94 -18.64 -2.22
N VAL A 89 -12.95 -19.25 -3.41
CA VAL A 89 -14.16 -19.50 -4.18
C VAL A 89 -14.40 -21.00 -4.26
N PRO A 90 -15.41 -21.54 -3.54
CA PRO A 90 -15.79 -22.94 -3.64
C PRO A 90 -16.00 -23.39 -5.10
N GLY A 91 -15.54 -24.59 -5.41
CA GLY A 91 -15.57 -25.19 -6.74
C GLY A 91 -14.32 -24.95 -7.58
N GLN A 92 -13.47 -23.98 -7.22
CA GLN A 92 -12.20 -23.72 -7.92
C GLN A 92 -11.11 -24.72 -7.54
N ASN A 93 -10.17 -24.92 -8.46
CA ASN A 93 -8.96 -25.69 -8.23
C ASN A 93 -7.86 -24.79 -7.68
N TYR A 94 -7.11 -25.33 -6.72
CA TYR A 94 -6.00 -24.70 -6.02
C TYR A 94 -4.86 -25.70 -5.91
N VAL A 95 -3.69 -25.23 -5.50
CA VAL A 95 -2.55 -26.08 -5.14
C VAL A 95 -2.20 -25.94 -3.67
N LEU A 96 -1.81 -27.04 -3.05
CA LEU A 96 -1.32 -27.03 -1.67
C LEU A 96 0.07 -26.38 -1.59
N LYS A 97 0.21 -25.41 -0.72
CA LYS A 97 1.45 -24.67 -0.45
C LYS A 97 1.65 -24.55 1.06
N SER A 98 2.89 -24.36 1.49
CA SER A 98 3.20 -24.09 2.90
C SER A 98 3.88 -22.73 2.98
N PRO A 99 3.14 -21.64 3.26
CA PRO A 99 3.72 -20.29 3.29
C PRO A 99 4.72 -20.08 4.44
N ASN A 100 4.78 -21.00 5.40
CA ASN A 100 5.61 -20.91 6.60
C ASN A 100 6.96 -21.63 6.48
N THR A 101 7.29 -22.20 5.32
CA THR A 101 8.56 -22.89 5.09
C THR A 101 9.08 -22.65 3.68
N TYR A 102 10.40 -22.68 3.55
CA TYR A 102 11.09 -22.65 2.26
C TYR A 102 11.64 -24.02 1.86
N ASP A 103 11.41 -25.06 2.67
CA ASP A 103 11.83 -26.42 2.37
C ASP A 103 10.97 -27.00 1.23
N PRO A 104 11.56 -27.37 0.08
CA PRO A 104 10.83 -27.97 -1.03
C PRO A 104 10.23 -29.34 -0.70
N ASN A 105 10.73 -30.03 0.32
CA ASN A 105 10.24 -31.35 0.75
C ASN A 105 9.22 -31.26 1.89
N ALA A 106 8.81 -30.06 2.28
CA ALA A 106 7.76 -29.91 3.28
C ALA A 106 6.46 -30.57 2.83
N THR A 107 5.62 -30.92 3.78
CA THR A 107 4.27 -31.44 3.51
C THR A 107 3.22 -30.50 4.08
N VAL A 108 2.06 -30.48 3.44
CA VAL A 108 0.87 -29.82 3.98
C VAL A 108 0.05 -30.86 4.71
N ARG A 109 -0.25 -30.57 5.96
CA ARG A 109 -1.05 -31.43 6.82
C ARG A 109 -2.54 -31.22 6.53
N LEU A 110 -3.23 -32.35 6.38
CA LEU A 110 -4.67 -32.46 6.16
C LEU A 110 -5.31 -33.15 7.36
N VAL A 111 -6.45 -32.63 7.79
CA VAL A 111 -7.16 -33.12 8.99
C VAL A 111 -8.63 -33.40 8.69
N SER A 112 -9.25 -34.26 9.49
CA SER A 112 -10.66 -34.62 9.29
C SER A 112 -11.64 -33.54 9.77
N VAL A 113 -11.22 -32.66 10.68
CA VAL A 113 -12.06 -31.65 11.31
C VAL A 113 -11.36 -30.27 11.24
N PRO A 114 -12.06 -29.18 10.92
CA PRO A 114 -11.50 -27.83 11.02
C PRO A 114 -10.90 -27.56 12.41
N GLY A 115 -9.79 -26.85 12.49
CA GLY A 115 -9.18 -26.46 13.76
C GLY A 115 -8.39 -27.56 14.49
N SER A 116 -8.59 -28.84 14.16
CA SER A 116 -7.82 -29.92 14.81
C SER A 116 -6.35 -29.94 14.41
N LEU A 117 -5.95 -29.13 13.41
CA LEU A 117 -4.56 -28.98 12.97
C LEU A 117 -3.62 -28.57 14.12
N ALA A 118 -4.12 -27.75 15.07
CA ALA A 118 -3.34 -27.24 16.20
C ALA A 118 -3.23 -28.24 17.38
N ALA A 119 -4.16 -29.20 17.47
CA ALA A 119 -4.19 -30.21 18.52
C ALA A 119 -3.60 -31.55 18.08
N TYR A 120 -3.14 -31.64 16.84
CA TYR A 120 -2.71 -32.89 16.25
C TYR A 120 -1.22 -33.11 16.54
N ASP A 121 -0.95 -34.24 17.18
CA ASP A 121 0.36 -34.76 17.52
C ASP A 121 0.76 -35.86 16.52
N ASP A 122 1.88 -35.66 15.83
CA ASP A 122 2.38 -36.60 14.82
C ASP A 122 2.94 -37.89 15.44
N THR A 123 3.20 -37.91 16.75
CA THR A 123 3.82 -39.08 17.42
C THR A 123 2.83 -40.22 17.70
N GLU A 124 1.54 -39.92 17.90
CA GLU A 124 0.51 -40.91 18.23
C GLU A 124 -0.36 -41.31 17.02
N GLU A 125 -0.38 -40.49 15.97
CA GLU A 125 -1.26 -40.66 14.80
C GLU A 125 -0.61 -41.36 13.60
N ASN A 126 0.68 -41.64 13.69
CA ASN A 126 1.43 -42.36 12.65
C ASN A 126 0.99 -43.83 12.53
N ASP A 127 0.42 -44.39 13.60
CA ASP A 127 -0.07 -45.78 13.67
C ASP A 127 -1.53 -45.95 13.20
N ARG A 128 -2.22 -44.86 12.83
CA ARG A 128 -3.63 -44.89 12.40
C ARG A 128 -3.79 -44.38 10.96
N ASP A 129 -3.55 -45.28 10.01
CA ASP A 129 -4.11 -45.34 8.65
C ASP A 129 -4.52 -44.02 7.98
N GLY A 130 -3.56 -43.15 7.66
CA GLY A 130 -3.87 -41.99 6.84
C GLY A 130 -2.75 -41.64 5.87
N ALA A 131 -2.63 -42.44 4.80
CA ALA A 131 -1.76 -42.17 3.65
C ALA A 131 -1.95 -40.78 2.99
N CYS A 132 -2.96 -40.01 3.44
CA CYS A 132 -3.34 -38.70 2.90
C CYS A 132 -3.33 -37.59 3.96
N LYS A 133 -2.71 -37.83 5.13
CA LYS A 133 -2.56 -36.84 6.22
C LYS A 133 -1.49 -35.80 5.89
N HIS A 134 -0.42 -36.21 5.20
CA HIS A 134 0.68 -35.34 4.78
C HIS A 134 0.78 -35.35 3.26
N MET A 135 0.37 -34.27 2.62
CA MET A 135 0.43 -34.13 1.17
C MET A 135 1.68 -33.37 0.76
N ALA A 136 2.28 -33.74 -0.36
CA ALA A 136 3.40 -33.01 -0.92
C ALA A 136 2.97 -31.58 -1.32
N LEU A 137 3.93 -30.65 -1.33
CA LEU A 137 3.70 -29.33 -1.91
C LEU A 137 3.29 -29.46 -3.38
N ASN A 138 2.47 -28.52 -3.85
CA ASN A 138 1.91 -28.43 -5.19
C ASN A 138 0.87 -29.51 -5.54
N THR A 139 0.45 -30.33 -4.58
CA THR A 139 -0.66 -31.27 -4.78
C THR A 139 -1.91 -30.49 -5.22
N PRO A 140 -2.52 -30.84 -6.37
CA PRO A 140 -3.73 -30.18 -6.86
C PRO A 140 -4.96 -30.61 -6.07
N VAL A 141 -5.74 -29.63 -5.63
CA VAL A 141 -6.95 -29.84 -4.83
C VAL A 141 -8.09 -28.96 -5.31
N LYS A 142 -9.33 -29.39 -5.07
CA LYS A 142 -10.53 -28.60 -5.34
C LYS A 142 -11.12 -28.11 -4.03
N LEU A 143 -11.38 -26.81 -3.93
CA LEU A 143 -12.04 -26.25 -2.75
C LEU A 143 -13.51 -26.64 -2.74
N ILE A 144 -13.98 -27.26 -1.66
CA ILE A 144 -15.38 -27.66 -1.48
C ILE A 144 -16.13 -26.59 -0.71
N GLN A 145 -15.57 -26.15 0.42
CA GLN A 145 -16.13 -25.09 1.24
C GLN A 145 -15.05 -24.45 2.10
N ALA A 146 -15.34 -23.28 2.63
CA ALA A 146 -14.50 -22.60 3.61
C ALA A 146 -15.37 -22.11 4.77
N GLN A 147 -14.81 -22.17 5.97
CA GLN A 147 -15.47 -21.70 7.19
C GLN A 147 -14.48 -20.94 8.06
N ALA A 148 -14.94 -19.89 8.73
CA ALA A 148 -14.13 -19.19 9.72
C ALA A 148 -13.98 -20.06 10.97
N ASP A 149 -12.84 -19.94 11.65
CA ASP A 149 -12.66 -20.56 12.95
C ASP A 149 -13.68 -20.03 13.96
N THR A 150 -14.09 -20.89 14.89
CA THR A 150 -15.07 -20.53 15.92
C THR A 150 -14.53 -19.55 16.96
N THR A 151 -13.20 -19.47 17.11
CA THR A 151 -12.48 -18.66 18.10
C THR A 151 -11.84 -17.41 17.49
N ASP A 152 -11.40 -17.47 16.22
CA ASP A 152 -10.82 -16.32 15.51
C ASP A 152 -11.37 -16.20 14.08
N LYS A 153 -12.14 -15.12 13.82
CA LYS A 153 -12.75 -14.85 12.51
C LYS A 153 -11.74 -14.59 11.39
N ASN A 154 -10.48 -14.32 11.72
CA ASN A 154 -9.40 -14.11 10.75
C ASN A 154 -8.76 -15.42 10.28
N VAL A 155 -8.99 -16.53 11.01
CA VAL A 155 -8.53 -17.86 10.62
C VAL A 155 -9.63 -18.52 9.80
N LEU A 156 -9.28 -18.95 8.58
CA LEU A 156 -10.21 -19.61 7.67
C LEU A 156 -9.74 -21.05 7.43
N TRP A 157 -10.63 -22.00 7.65
CA TRP A 157 -10.43 -23.42 7.35
C TRP A 157 -11.08 -23.74 6.01
N ALA A 158 -10.36 -24.48 5.17
CA ALA A 158 -10.83 -24.88 3.86
C ALA A 158 -10.96 -26.41 3.81
N GLU A 159 -12.14 -26.88 3.39
CA GLU A 159 -12.33 -28.28 3.01
C GLU A 159 -11.95 -28.43 1.55
N VAL A 160 -11.05 -29.35 1.29
CA VAL A 160 -10.51 -29.62 -0.04
C VAL A 160 -10.71 -31.07 -0.41
N GLU A 161 -10.97 -31.30 -1.69
CA GLU A 161 -10.98 -32.61 -2.31
C GLU A 161 -9.70 -32.78 -3.12
N ILE A 162 -8.95 -33.86 -2.86
CA ILE A 162 -7.68 -34.11 -3.53
C ILE A 162 -7.96 -34.56 -4.96
N THR A 163 -7.43 -33.82 -5.93
CA THR A 163 -7.63 -34.11 -7.37
C THR A 163 -6.44 -34.80 -8.01
N GLU A 164 -5.32 -34.88 -7.30
CA GLU A 164 -4.14 -35.62 -7.75
C GLU A 164 -4.46 -37.11 -7.91
N SER A 165 -3.96 -37.70 -8.99
CA SER A 165 -4.08 -39.13 -9.24
C SER A 165 -3.28 -39.92 -8.20
N GLY A 166 -3.93 -40.82 -7.46
CA GLY A 166 -3.29 -41.66 -6.46
C GLY A 166 -4.27 -42.20 -5.42
N GLU A 167 -3.75 -42.78 -4.34
CA GLU A 167 -4.55 -43.39 -3.25
C GLU A 167 -5.41 -42.37 -2.48
N CYS A 168 -5.08 -41.09 -2.63
CA CYS A 168 -5.74 -39.97 -1.99
C CYS A 168 -6.78 -39.26 -2.87
N GLN A 169 -6.89 -39.64 -4.15
CA GLN A 169 -7.81 -38.99 -5.08
C GLN A 169 -9.26 -39.06 -4.59
N GLY A 170 -9.98 -37.95 -4.66
CA GLY A 170 -11.38 -37.82 -4.25
C GLY A 170 -11.59 -37.79 -2.73
N ARG A 171 -10.53 -37.93 -1.92
CA ARG A 171 -10.65 -37.79 -0.47
C ARG A 171 -10.82 -36.33 -0.10
N LYS A 172 -11.69 -36.10 0.88
CA LYS A 172 -11.95 -34.79 1.45
C LYS A 172 -11.24 -34.64 2.78
N ALA A 173 -10.63 -33.50 2.98
CA ALA A 173 -9.99 -33.15 4.24
C ALA A 173 -9.96 -31.63 4.41
N TRP A 174 -9.67 -31.22 5.63
CA TRP A 174 -9.54 -29.83 6.03
C TRP A 174 -8.08 -29.40 6.10
N THR A 175 -7.81 -28.16 5.73
CA THR A 175 -6.53 -27.50 5.92
C THR A 175 -6.73 -26.01 6.19
N SER A 176 -5.67 -25.29 6.58
CA SER A 176 -5.74 -23.84 6.70
C SER A 176 -5.83 -23.21 5.31
N ALA A 177 -6.70 -22.23 5.12
CA ALA A 177 -6.87 -21.55 3.83
C ALA A 177 -5.57 -20.89 3.33
N ILE A 178 -4.64 -20.53 4.23
CA ILE A 178 -3.33 -19.99 3.85
C ILE A 178 -2.49 -20.98 3.04
N ASN A 179 -2.81 -22.27 3.11
CA ASN A 179 -2.13 -23.33 2.38
C ASN A 179 -2.66 -23.50 0.95
N LEU A 180 -3.62 -22.68 0.50
CA LEU A 180 -4.18 -22.75 -0.85
C LEU A 180 -3.75 -21.55 -1.68
N GLN A 181 -3.26 -21.83 -2.90
CA GLN A 181 -2.91 -20.82 -3.91
C GLN A 181 -3.50 -21.15 -5.27
#